data_AF-A0A0G4NQE7-F1
#
_entry.id   AF-A0A0G4NQE7-F1
#
_cell.length_a   1.000
_cell.length_b   1.000
_cell.length_c   1.000
_cell.angle_alpha   90.00
_cell.angle_beta   90.00
_cell.angle_gamma   90.00
#
_symmetry.space_group_name_H-M   'P 1'
#
loop_
_entity.id
_entity.type
_entity.pdbx_description
1 polymer ?
#
loop_
_entity_poly.entity_id
_entity_poly.type
_entity_poly.pdbx_seq_one_letter_code
_entity_poly.pdbx_strand_id
1 'polypeptide(L)'
;MGGEFEKDKFLSPDFTSLEVLTFSGSGIPAGINIPNYDLIRQSEGFKNVSLGNVLSAKAPNEKIPFISEADLAVYQKYRDPAFEVQVGLHELTGHGCGKLLQETSPGTFNFDKENPPISPLTNKPVTTWYKPGQTWGSVFGSLAASYEECRAELVAMYLGCEFSALKIFGFGDGNVDMDGEAGDVLYAAYLSMARAGLVSLEMWDPRSQKWGQAHSQARFSILQCFLQAGDDFCVLDYKKDDLTDLEIKLDRSKILTTGRDGMLPTLIFLFV
;
A
#
# COMPACT_ATOMS: atom_id res chain seq x y z
N MET A 1 14.13 -2.76 -8.68
CA MET A 1 13.69 -2.90 -10.09
C MET A 1 14.60 -2.06 -10.97
N GLY A 2 14.81 -2.48 -12.23
CA GLY A 2 15.48 -1.63 -13.23
C GLY A 2 14.54 -0.55 -13.75
N GLY A 3 15.08 0.52 -14.33
CA GLY A 3 14.30 1.65 -14.87
C GLY A 3 13.34 1.28 -16.01
N GLU A 4 13.44 0.07 -16.57
CA GLU A 4 12.59 -0.41 -17.66
C GLU A 4 11.13 -0.69 -17.27
N PHE A 5 10.86 -0.89 -15.97
CA PHE A 5 9.51 -1.08 -15.41
C PHE A 5 8.96 0.20 -14.76
N GLU A 6 9.69 1.31 -14.86
CA GLU A 6 9.27 2.62 -14.42
C GLU A 6 8.92 3.49 -15.62
N LYS A 7 8.14 4.55 -15.39
CA LYS A 7 7.77 5.48 -16.47
C LYS A 7 9.03 6.14 -17.06
N ASP A 8 9.08 6.27 -18.39
CA ASP A 8 10.24 6.81 -19.11
C ASP A 8 10.58 8.25 -18.71
N LYS A 9 9.56 9.01 -18.28
CA LYS A 9 9.68 10.37 -17.79
C LYS A 9 8.85 10.53 -16.54
N PHE A 10 9.45 11.07 -15.50
CA PHE A 10 8.70 11.54 -14.34
C PHE A 10 8.00 12.86 -14.70
N LEU A 11 6.67 12.86 -14.63
CA LEU A 11 5.84 14.04 -14.81
C LEU A 11 5.39 14.48 -13.43
N SER A 12 5.91 15.62 -12.96
CA SER A 12 5.64 16.13 -11.61
C SER A 12 4.13 16.25 -11.39
N PRO A 13 3.52 15.42 -10.54
CA PRO A 13 2.09 15.48 -10.30
C PRO A 13 1.77 16.60 -9.32
N ASP A 14 0.50 17.01 -9.33
CA ASP A 14 -0.04 17.88 -8.30
C ASP A 14 -0.35 17.05 -7.05
N PHE A 15 -0.10 17.59 -5.86
CA PHE A 15 -0.52 16.98 -4.59
C PHE A 15 -1.11 18.06 -3.69
N THR A 16 -2.40 17.94 -3.39
CA THR A 16 -3.12 18.92 -2.54
C THR A 16 -3.87 18.26 -1.40
N SER A 17 -3.80 18.85 -0.20
CA SER A 17 -4.72 18.54 0.89
C SER A 17 -6.01 19.35 0.71
N LEU A 18 -7.17 18.70 0.79
CA LEU A 18 -8.48 19.28 0.54
C LEU A 18 -9.40 19.15 1.75
N GLU A 19 -10.21 20.19 1.98
CA GLU A 19 -11.39 20.11 2.83
C GLU A 19 -12.62 19.85 1.95
N VAL A 20 -13.18 18.64 2.06
CA VAL A 20 -14.31 18.21 1.24
C VAL A 20 -15.60 18.88 1.71
N LEU A 21 -16.25 19.65 0.84
CA LEU A 21 -17.58 20.21 1.10
C LEU A 21 -18.70 19.21 0.78
N THR A 22 -18.63 18.59 -0.40
CA THR A 22 -19.61 17.62 -0.88
C THR A 22 -18.90 16.55 -1.70
N PHE A 23 -19.20 15.28 -1.41
CA PHE A 23 -18.78 14.14 -2.22
C PHE A 23 -20.02 13.30 -2.56
N SER A 24 -20.30 13.08 -3.84
CA SER A 24 -21.46 12.27 -4.27
C SER A 24 -21.03 10.83 -4.51
N GLY A 25 -21.37 9.93 -3.59
CA GLY A 25 -20.99 8.52 -3.65
C GLY A 25 -21.46 7.73 -2.42
N SER A 26 -21.13 6.45 -2.37
CA SER A 26 -21.50 5.53 -1.27
C SER A 26 -20.53 5.55 -0.09
N GLY A 27 -19.37 6.21 -0.24
CA GLY A 27 -18.35 6.36 0.79
C GLY A 27 -17.36 7.43 0.37
N ILE A 28 -16.76 8.10 1.35
CA ILE A 28 -15.78 9.17 1.10
C ILE A 28 -14.39 8.56 1.35
N PRO A 29 -13.49 8.55 0.34
CA PRO A 29 -12.15 7.99 0.51
C PRO A 29 -11.25 8.91 1.35
N ALA A 30 -10.11 8.38 1.79
CA ALA A 30 -9.10 9.17 2.52
C ALA A 30 -8.19 9.98 1.58
N GLY A 31 -7.88 9.41 0.41
CA GLY A 31 -7.11 10.03 -0.67
C GLY A 31 -7.56 9.50 -2.02
N ILE A 32 -7.14 10.16 -3.10
CA ILE A 32 -7.42 9.74 -4.47
C ILE A 32 -6.29 10.13 -5.43
N ASN A 33 -5.83 9.18 -6.25
CA ASN A 33 -5.01 9.39 -7.44
C ASN A 33 -5.89 9.43 -8.69
N ILE A 34 -5.84 10.52 -9.46
CA ILE A 34 -6.68 10.70 -10.67
C ILE A 34 -5.93 11.39 -11.82
N PRO A 35 -6.34 11.14 -13.08
CA PRO A 35 -7.47 10.31 -13.50
C PRO A 35 -7.10 8.83 -13.64
N ASN A 36 -8.11 7.94 -13.63
CA ASN A 36 -7.96 6.49 -13.83
C ASN A 36 -7.78 6.11 -15.33
N TYR A 37 -7.04 6.92 -16.08
CA TYR A 37 -6.69 6.67 -17.47
C TYR A 37 -5.17 6.48 -17.59
N ASP A 38 -4.73 5.23 -17.71
CA ASP A 38 -3.30 4.87 -17.72
C ASP A 38 -2.51 5.64 -18.79
N LEU A 39 -3.12 5.86 -19.97
CA LEU A 39 -2.52 6.67 -21.04
C LEU A 39 -2.15 8.08 -20.55
N ILE A 40 -3.09 8.78 -19.90
CA ILE A 40 -2.88 10.14 -19.38
C ILE A 40 -1.83 10.12 -18.27
N ARG A 41 -1.88 9.15 -17.36
CA ARG A 41 -0.93 9.02 -16.24
C ARG A 41 0.51 8.74 -16.71
N GLN A 42 0.67 8.14 -17.89
CA GLN A 42 1.96 7.87 -18.51
C GLN A 42 2.47 9.04 -19.37
N SER A 43 1.60 9.74 -20.11
CA SER A 43 2.03 10.76 -21.10
C SER A 43 1.90 12.21 -20.65
N GLU A 44 0.92 12.54 -19.81
CA GLU A 44 0.60 13.93 -19.41
C GLU A 44 0.84 14.19 -17.92
N GLY A 45 0.46 13.25 -17.06
CA GLY A 45 0.60 13.37 -15.60
C GLY A 45 -0.67 12.95 -14.85
N PHE A 46 -0.70 13.25 -13.56
CA PHE A 46 -1.82 12.91 -12.66
C PHE A 46 -1.85 13.88 -11.48
N LYS A 47 -2.92 13.78 -10.67
CA LYS A 47 -3.10 14.52 -9.43
C LYS A 47 -3.36 13.57 -8.28
N ASN A 48 -2.92 13.99 -7.10
CA ASN A 48 -3.16 13.33 -5.84
C ASN A 48 -3.90 14.29 -4.93
N VAL A 49 -4.92 13.79 -4.25
CA VAL A 49 -5.63 14.55 -3.22
C VAL A 49 -5.65 13.76 -1.92
N SER A 50 -5.36 14.43 -0.82
CA SER A 50 -5.60 13.93 0.54
C SER A 50 -6.80 14.67 1.11
N LEU A 51 -7.80 13.96 1.65
CA LEU A 51 -9.04 14.55 2.14
C LEU A 51 -8.91 14.80 3.65
N GLY A 52 -8.28 15.91 4.02
CA GLY A 52 -7.85 16.18 5.40
C GLY A 52 -8.98 16.18 6.42
N ASN A 53 -10.14 16.75 6.08
CA ASN A 53 -11.29 16.73 6.99
C ASN A 53 -11.90 15.33 7.16
N VAL A 54 -11.76 14.44 6.17
CA VAL A 54 -12.18 13.04 6.25
C VAL A 54 -11.20 12.25 7.13
N LEU A 55 -9.89 12.43 6.94
CA LEU A 55 -8.84 11.83 7.77
C LEU A 55 -8.98 12.20 9.26
N SER A 56 -9.36 13.45 9.54
CA SER A 56 -9.52 13.95 10.91
C SER A 56 -10.79 13.46 11.62
N ALA A 57 -11.76 12.91 10.90
CA ALA A 57 -13.04 12.51 11.45
C ALA A 57 -12.94 11.22 12.26
N LYS A 58 -13.40 11.23 13.52
CA LYS A 58 -13.31 10.07 14.41
C LYS A 58 -14.53 9.91 15.29
N ALA A 59 -14.87 8.66 15.58
CA ALA A 59 -15.74 8.33 16.69
C ALA A 59 -14.97 8.51 18.02
N PRO A 60 -15.48 9.28 18.99
CA PRO A 60 -14.84 9.38 20.29
C PRO A 60 -14.91 8.03 21.03
N ASN A 61 -13.84 7.69 21.76
CA ASN A 61 -13.75 6.50 22.62
C ASN A 61 -13.96 5.15 21.90
N GLU A 62 -13.59 5.07 20.61
CA GLU A 62 -13.61 3.81 19.87
C GLU A 62 -12.64 2.80 20.52
N LYS A 63 -13.13 1.58 20.81
CA LYS A 63 -12.28 0.48 21.26
C LYS A 63 -11.36 0.05 20.12
N ILE A 64 -10.10 -0.22 20.44
CA ILE A 64 -9.09 -0.66 19.47
C ILE A 64 -8.77 -2.13 19.76
N PRO A 65 -9.58 -3.09 19.27
CA PRO A 65 -9.30 -4.52 19.48
C PRO A 65 -7.99 -4.93 18.82
N PHE A 66 -7.44 -6.04 19.33
CA PHE A 66 -6.24 -6.74 18.82
C PHE A 66 -4.91 -6.00 18.99
N ILE A 67 -4.91 -4.84 19.65
CA ILE A 67 -3.69 -4.12 20.03
C ILE A 67 -3.40 -4.40 21.50
N SER A 68 -2.16 -4.79 21.80
CA SER A 68 -1.72 -5.07 23.16
C SER A 68 -1.79 -3.82 24.05
N GLU A 69 -1.92 -4.02 25.37
CA GLU A 69 -1.88 -2.89 26.32
C GLU A 69 -0.54 -2.13 26.26
N ALA A 70 0.56 -2.84 25.96
CA ALA A 70 1.90 -2.25 25.83
C ALA A 70 2.00 -1.31 24.61
N ASP A 71 1.33 -1.64 23.51
CA ASP A 71 1.39 -0.87 22.26
C ASP A 71 0.27 0.18 22.16
N LEU A 72 -0.74 0.11 23.02
CA LEU A 72 -1.93 0.95 22.91
C LEU A 72 -1.62 2.45 22.97
N ALA A 73 -0.71 2.86 23.84
CA ALA A 73 -0.35 4.28 24.00
C ALA A 73 0.35 4.85 22.75
N VAL A 74 1.33 4.11 22.20
CA VAL A 74 2.03 4.53 20.97
C VAL A 74 1.08 4.47 19.78
N TYR A 75 0.27 3.41 19.67
CA TYR A 75 -0.70 3.25 18.59
C TYR A 75 -1.75 4.37 18.59
N GLN A 76 -2.34 4.69 19.74
CA GLN A 76 -3.33 5.77 19.84
C GLN A 76 -2.75 7.14 19.45
N LYS A 77 -1.51 7.40 19.84
CA LYS A 77 -0.83 8.68 19.55
C LYS A 77 -0.46 8.83 18.08
N TYR A 78 -0.02 7.74 17.45
CA TYR A 78 0.63 7.81 16.13
C TYR A 78 -0.17 7.18 14.99
N ARG A 79 -1.30 6.51 15.22
CA ARG A 79 -2.08 5.87 14.14
C ARG A 79 -2.57 6.84 13.05
N ASP A 80 -2.93 8.08 13.37
CA ASP A 80 -3.38 9.03 12.34
C ASP A 80 -2.22 9.68 11.59
N PRO A 81 -1.16 10.16 12.28
CA PRO A 81 0.09 10.53 11.61
C PRO A 81 0.61 9.44 10.66
N ALA A 82 0.60 8.19 11.12
CA ALA A 82 0.97 7.04 10.30
C ALA A 82 0.04 6.86 9.10
N PHE A 83 -1.28 7.05 9.29
CA PHE A 83 -2.24 6.94 8.19
C PHE A 83 -2.10 8.09 7.18
N GLU A 84 -1.78 9.31 7.60
CA GLU A 84 -1.50 10.42 6.70
C GLU A 84 -0.26 10.17 5.84
N VAL A 85 0.84 9.69 6.46
CA VAL A 85 2.04 9.24 5.73
C VAL A 85 1.68 8.13 4.73
N GLN A 86 0.93 7.12 5.18
CA GLN A 86 0.50 6.00 4.36
C GLN A 86 -0.29 6.48 3.14
N VAL A 87 -1.30 7.34 3.31
CA VAL A 87 -2.10 7.91 2.21
C VAL A 87 -1.22 8.73 1.27
N GLY A 88 -0.36 9.60 1.81
CA GLY A 88 0.55 10.41 1.00
C GLY A 88 1.43 9.56 0.08
N LEU A 89 2.05 8.52 0.62
CA LEU A 89 2.90 7.60 -0.15
C LEU A 89 2.07 6.69 -1.07
N HIS A 90 0.92 6.21 -0.62
CA HIS A 90 0.04 5.32 -1.38
C HIS A 90 -0.45 5.97 -2.67
N GLU A 91 -0.95 7.21 -2.60
CA GLU A 91 -1.45 7.92 -3.78
C GLU A 91 -0.31 8.33 -4.73
N LEU A 92 0.71 9.01 -4.19
CA LEU A 92 1.77 9.61 -5.02
C LEU A 92 2.72 8.57 -5.58
N THR A 93 3.22 7.70 -4.72
CA THR A 93 4.29 6.78 -5.06
C THR A 93 3.81 5.36 -5.25
N GLY A 94 2.70 4.94 -4.62
CA GLY A 94 2.06 3.67 -4.89
C GLY A 94 1.39 3.68 -6.25
N HIS A 95 0.22 4.29 -6.34
CA HIS A 95 -0.50 4.41 -7.61
C HIS A 95 0.33 5.12 -8.68
N GLY A 96 1.00 6.23 -8.35
CA GLY A 96 1.69 7.07 -9.33
C GLY A 96 2.93 6.49 -10.01
N CYS A 97 3.49 5.38 -9.52
CA CYS A 97 4.67 4.72 -10.12
C CYS A 97 4.31 3.54 -11.03
N GLY A 98 5.33 3.00 -11.69
CA GLY A 98 5.22 1.81 -12.53
C GLY A 98 4.78 2.11 -13.96
N LYS A 99 5.28 1.30 -14.88
CA LYS A 99 4.98 1.35 -16.31
C LYS A 99 4.19 0.13 -16.73
N LEU A 100 3.09 0.33 -17.45
CA LEU A 100 2.44 -0.75 -18.18
C LEU A 100 3.18 -0.93 -19.51
N LEU A 101 3.65 -2.14 -19.79
CA LEU A 101 4.22 -2.46 -21.11
C LEU A 101 3.07 -2.67 -22.10
N GLN A 102 3.04 -1.88 -23.17
CA GLN A 102 1.90 -1.80 -24.08
C GLN A 102 2.34 -1.77 -25.55
N GLU A 103 1.55 -2.45 -26.38
CA GLU A 103 1.45 -2.19 -27.81
C GLU A 103 0.41 -1.08 -27.99
N THR A 104 0.86 0.16 -28.12
CA THR A 104 0.01 1.37 -28.12
C THR A 104 -0.86 1.48 -29.37
N SER A 105 -0.37 0.92 -30.48
CA SER A 105 -1.09 0.72 -31.73
C SER A 105 -0.47 -0.48 -32.45
N PRO A 106 -1.12 -1.07 -33.47
CA PRO A 106 -0.59 -2.26 -34.15
C PRO A 106 0.87 -2.08 -34.58
N GLY A 107 1.77 -2.89 -33.99
CA GLY A 107 3.21 -2.85 -34.26
C GLY A 107 4.00 -1.71 -33.62
N THR A 108 3.38 -0.86 -32.79
CA THR A 108 4.07 0.22 -32.05
C THR A 108 4.04 -0.08 -30.55
N PHE A 109 5.19 -0.08 -29.90
CA PHE A 109 5.35 -0.45 -28.50
C PHE A 109 5.91 0.72 -27.69
N ASN A 110 5.50 0.84 -26.43
CA ASN A 110 6.09 1.80 -25.50
C ASN A 110 7.36 1.27 -24.81
N PHE A 111 7.94 0.17 -25.30
CA PHE A 111 9.18 -0.45 -24.82
C PHE A 111 9.96 -1.04 -25.99
N ASP A 112 11.23 -1.36 -25.80
CA ASP A 112 12.04 -2.03 -26.83
C ASP A 112 11.56 -3.47 -27.03
N LYS A 113 10.86 -3.74 -28.13
CA LYS A 113 10.31 -5.07 -28.41
C LYS A 113 11.38 -6.08 -28.87
N GLU A 114 12.49 -5.60 -29.43
CA GLU A 114 13.60 -6.43 -29.91
C GLU A 114 14.53 -6.81 -28.75
N ASN A 115 14.70 -5.91 -27.77
CA ASN A 115 15.39 -6.16 -26.49
C ASN A 115 14.43 -5.90 -25.32
N PRO A 116 13.43 -6.78 -25.11
CA PRO A 116 12.41 -6.57 -24.09
C PRO A 116 12.99 -6.55 -22.67
N PRO A 117 12.37 -5.79 -21.75
CA PRO A 117 12.79 -5.71 -20.36
C PRO A 117 12.98 -7.08 -19.71
N ILE A 118 13.99 -7.20 -18.84
CA ILE A 118 14.23 -8.44 -18.10
C ILE A 118 13.39 -8.44 -16.83
N SER A 119 12.45 -9.39 -16.75
CA SER A 119 11.60 -9.57 -15.57
C SER A 119 12.47 -9.87 -14.33
N PRO A 120 12.38 -9.06 -13.26
CA PRO A 120 13.14 -9.29 -12.02
C PRO A 120 12.66 -10.55 -11.28
N LEU A 121 11.50 -11.10 -11.61
CA LEU A 121 10.96 -12.34 -11.03
C LEU A 121 11.56 -13.58 -11.68
N THR A 122 11.65 -13.58 -13.01
CA THR A 122 12.02 -14.78 -13.79
C THR A 122 13.44 -14.71 -14.32
N ASN A 123 14.08 -13.55 -14.24
CA ASN A 123 15.36 -13.22 -14.85
C ASN A 123 15.40 -13.53 -16.36
N LYS A 124 14.25 -13.34 -17.03
CA LYS A 124 14.06 -13.59 -18.47
C LYS A 124 13.39 -12.39 -19.14
N PRO A 125 13.61 -12.22 -20.46
CA PRO A 125 12.83 -11.32 -21.32
C PRO A 125 11.31 -11.44 -21.08
N VAL A 126 10.62 -10.31 -20.91
CA VAL A 126 9.15 -10.30 -20.87
C VAL A 126 8.55 -10.77 -22.21
N THR A 127 7.49 -11.57 -22.12
CA THR A 127 6.79 -12.13 -23.29
C THR A 127 5.34 -11.69 -23.39
N THR A 128 4.86 -10.90 -22.44
CA THR A 128 3.47 -10.43 -22.32
C THR A 128 3.42 -8.91 -22.18
N TRP A 129 2.38 -8.29 -22.73
CA TRP A 129 2.12 -6.85 -22.69
C TRP A 129 0.64 -6.59 -23.02
N TYR A 130 0.15 -5.40 -22.73
CA TYR A 130 -1.22 -4.99 -23.08
C TYR A 130 -1.33 -4.72 -24.59
N LYS A 131 -2.36 -5.28 -25.21
CA LYS A 131 -2.73 -5.03 -26.61
C LYS A 131 -3.54 -3.73 -26.77
N PRO A 132 -3.67 -3.20 -28.00
CA PRO A 132 -4.52 -2.03 -28.25
C PRO A 132 -5.93 -2.22 -27.68
N GLY A 133 -6.37 -1.28 -26.85
CA GLY A 133 -7.68 -1.30 -26.18
C GLY A 133 -7.76 -2.10 -24.88
N GLN A 134 -6.72 -2.86 -24.52
CA GLN A 134 -6.65 -3.50 -23.22
C GLN A 134 -6.21 -2.51 -22.13
N THR A 135 -6.89 -2.58 -20.99
CA THR A 135 -6.59 -1.85 -19.75
C THR A 135 -6.27 -2.81 -18.62
N TRP A 136 -5.67 -2.31 -17.54
CA TRP A 136 -5.49 -3.05 -16.28
C TRP A 136 -6.76 -3.80 -15.86
N GLY A 137 -7.88 -3.07 -15.76
CA GLY A 137 -9.18 -3.62 -15.37
C GLY A 137 -9.71 -4.71 -16.33
N SER A 138 -9.49 -4.55 -17.64
CA SER A 138 -9.96 -5.54 -18.62
C SER A 138 -9.20 -6.88 -18.55
N VAL A 139 -7.91 -6.86 -18.17
CA VAL A 139 -7.04 -8.04 -18.13
C VAL A 139 -7.15 -8.74 -16.78
N PHE A 140 -7.11 -7.99 -15.68
CA PHE A 140 -7.15 -8.54 -14.31
C PHE A 140 -8.57 -8.79 -13.79
N GLY A 141 -9.60 -8.25 -14.47
CA GLY A 141 -11.00 -8.49 -14.16
C GLY A 141 -11.35 -8.15 -12.71
N SER A 142 -11.96 -9.09 -12.00
CA SER A 142 -12.42 -8.87 -10.62
C SER A 142 -11.28 -8.67 -9.60
N LEU A 143 -10.05 -9.07 -9.93
CA LEU A 143 -8.89 -8.89 -9.04
C LEU A 143 -8.24 -7.52 -9.21
N ALA A 144 -8.53 -6.81 -10.29
CA ALA A 144 -7.81 -5.59 -10.69
C ALA A 144 -7.72 -4.56 -9.57
N ALA A 145 -8.84 -4.29 -8.88
CA ALA A 145 -8.86 -3.30 -7.80
C ALA A 145 -7.98 -3.73 -6.62
N SER A 146 -8.26 -4.89 -6.01
CA SER A 146 -7.51 -5.35 -4.84
C SER A 146 -6.02 -5.55 -5.11
N TYR A 147 -5.66 -5.99 -6.33
CA TYR A 147 -4.27 -6.17 -6.72
C TYR A 147 -3.53 -4.82 -6.77
N GLU A 148 -4.14 -3.80 -7.37
CA GLU A 148 -3.58 -2.45 -7.43
C GLU A 148 -3.51 -1.80 -6.03
N GLU A 149 -4.54 -1.98 -5.19
CA GLU A 149 -4.50 -1.49 -3.81
C GLU A 149 -3.38 -2.16 -3.00
N CYS A 150 -3.19 -3.47 -3.16
CA CYS A 150 -2.12 -4.21 -2.49
C CYS A 150 -0.75 -3.69 -2.90
N ARG A 151 -0.56 -3.40 -4.19
CA ARG A 151 0.67 -2.80 -4.71
C ARG A 151 0.92 -1.43 -4.10
N ALA A 152 -0.09 -0.55 -4.10
CA ALA A 152 0.03 0.80 -3.58
C ALA A 152 0.28 0.86 -2.06
N GLU A 153 -0.44 0.04 -1.27
CA GLU A 153 -0.21 -0.12 0.16
C GLU A 153 1.21 -0.63 0.45
N LEU A 154 1.71 -1.63 -0.29
CA LEU A 154 3.08 -2.15 -0.11
C LEU A 154 4.17 -1.15 -0.48
N VAL A 155 3.97 -0.36 -1.55
CA VAL A 155 4.91 0.74 -1.87
C VAL A 155 4.98 1.73 -0.73
N ALA A 156 3.82 2.13 -0.18
CA ALA A 156 3.77 3.07 0.93
C ALA A 156 4.47 2.52 2.19
N MET A 157 4.29 1.23 2.49
CA MET A 157 4.99 0.59 3.61
C MET A 157 6.50 0.48 3.38
N TYR A 158 6.92 0.15 2.16
CA TYR A 158 8.34 0.03 1.81
C TYR A 158 9.05 1.38 1.86
N LEU A 159 8.40 2.44 1.37
CA LEU A 159 8.94 3.81 1.40
C LEU A 159 8.78 4.50 2.75
N GLY A 160 7.82 4.07 3.59
CA GLY A 160 7.70 4.53 4.97
C GLY A 160 8.93 4.20 5.81
N CYS A 161 9.70 3.16 5.43
CA CYS A 161 10.98 2.83 6.03
C CYS A 161 12.12 3.79 5.64
N GLU A 162 11.90 4.68 4.66
CA GLU A 162 12.85 5.75 4.32
C GLU A 162 12.60 6.94 5.24
N PHE A 163 13.44 7.10 6.28
CA PHE A 163 13.26 8.18 7.27
C PHE A 163 13.35 9.58 6.64
N SER A 164 14.03 9.71 5.49
CA SER A 164 13.99 10.94 4.68
C SER A 164 12.60 11.29 4.17
N ALA A 165 11.75 10.29 3.88
CA ALA A 165 10.34 10.50 3.56
C ALA A 165 9.58 10.94 4.81
N LEU A 166 9.77 10.28 5.96
CA LEU A 166 9.12 10.67 7.22
C LEU A 166 9.44 12.11 7.63
N LYS A 167 10.67 12.57 7.39
CA LYS A 167 11.08 13.97 7.57
C LYS A 167 10.25 14.94 6.72
N ILE A 168 9.92 14.58 5.47
CA ILE A 168 9.08 15.43 4.60
C ILE A 168 7.69 15.60 5.20
N PHE A 169 7.15 14.56 5.86
CA PHE A 169 5.90 14.62 6.61
C PHE A 169 6.04 15.28 7.99
N GLY A 170 7.23 15.77 8.36
CA GLY A 170 7.47 16.50 9.60
C GLY A 170 7.88 15.64 10.80
N PHE A 171 8.23 14.37 10.60
CA PHE A 171 8.64 13.46 11.68
C PHE A 171 10.15 13.19 11.66
N GLY A 172 10.82 13.47 12.78
CA GLY A 172 12.26 13.28 12.91
C GLY A 172 13.09 14.20 12.00
N ASP A 173 14.37 13.86 11.83
CA ASP A 173 15.34 14.67 11.07
C ASP A 173 15.83 14.00 9.76
N GLY A 174 15.33 12.81 9.47
CA GLY A 174 15.69 11.97 8.32
C GLY A 174 16.72 10.88 8.62
N ASN A 175 17.32 10.87 9.82
CA ASN A 175 18.19 9.79 10.26
C ASN A 175 17.36 8.61 10.77
N VAL A 176 17.90 7.39 10.61
CA VAL A 176 17.25 6.18 11.10
C VAL A 176 17.32 6.14 12.62
N ASP A 177 16.15 6.22 13.26
CA ASP A 177 15.96 6.07 14.70
C ASP A 177 14.60 5.41 14.97
N MET A 178 14.62 4.08 15.19
CA MET A 178 13.40 3.31 15.45
C MET A 178 12.80 3.57 16.83
N ASP A 179 13.56 4.16 17.77
CA ASP A 179 13.09 4.47 19.12
C ASP A 179 12.66 5.95 19.26
N GLY A 180 12.88 6.76 18.21
CA GLY A 180 12.44 8.14 18.10
C GLY A 180 11.04 8.29 17.52
N GLU A 181 10.59 9.55 17.37
CA GLU A 181 9.24 9.89 16.90
C GLU A 181 8.94 9.31 15.50
N ALA A 182 9.89 9.38 14.57
CA ALA A 182 9.72 8.79 13.24
C ALA A 182 9.59 7.25 13.31
N GLY A 183 10.34 6.61 14.21
CA GLY A 183 10.21 5.19 14.51
C GLY A 183 8.86 4.80 15.10
N ASP A 184 8.29 5.64 15.98
CA ASP A 184 6.95 5.46 16.52
C ASP A 184 5.86 5.55 15.45
N VAL A 185 5.97 6.52 14.53
CA VAL A 185 5.08 6.65 13.37
C VAL A 185 5.16 5.40 12.49
N LEU A 186 6.38 4.95 12.17
CA LEU A 186 6.60 3.76 11.35
C LEU A 186 6.07 2.49 12.03
N TYR A 187 6.30 2.33 13.34
CA TYR A 187 5.77 1.24 14.13
C TYR A 187 4.23 1.22 14.11
N ALA A 188 3.61 2.38 14.34
CA ALA A 188 2.16 2.51 14.28
C ALA A 188 1.60 2.21 12.88
N ALA A 189 2.33 2.55 11.80
CA ALA A 189 1.93 2.23 10.43
C ALA A 189 1.90 0.71 10.18
N TYR A 190 2.96 -0.01 10.58
CA TYR A 190 3.02 -1.46 10.41
C TYR A 190 2.01 -2.20 11.29
N LEU A 191 1.83 -1.75 12.54
CA LEU A 191 0.83 -2.32 13.44
C LEU A 191 -0.60 -2.05 12.93
N SER A 192 -0.83 -0.87 12.34
CA SER A 192 -2.10 -0.53 11.69
C SER A 192 -2.39 -1.45 10.50
N MET A 193 -1.38 -1.75 9.67
CA MET A 193 -1.54 -2.69 8.55
C MET A 193 -1.89 -4.09 9.04
N ALA A 194 -1.15 -4.62 10.02
CA ALA A 194 -1.41 -5.94 10.59
C ALA A 194 -2.83 -6.02 11.16
N ARG A 195 -3.23 -5.01 11.94
CA ARG A 195 -4.59 -4.91 12.48
C ARG A 195 -5.62 -4.81 11.38
N ALA A 196 -5.40 -3.96 10.38
CA ALA A 196 -6.33 -3.75 9.28
C ALA A 196 -6.53 -5.04 8.46
N GLY A 197 -5.48 -5.82 8.25
CA GLY A 197 -5.57 -7.12 7.61
C GLY A 197 -6.38 -8.12 8.42
N LEU A 198 -6.24 -8.13 9.75
CA LEU A 198 -7.00 -9.04 10.62
C LEU A 198 -8.49 -8.68 10.65
N VAL A 199 -8.82 -7.41 10.91
CA VAL A 199 -10.23 -6.95 10.96
C VAL A 199 -10.91 -7.08 9.60
N SER A 200 -10.15 -7.05 8.50
CA SER A 200 -10.68 -7.21 7.15
C SER A 200 -11.38 -8.54 6.92
N LEU A 201 -11.15 -9.55 7.77
CA LEU A 201 -11.94 -10.80 7.74
C LEU A 201 -13.45 -10.56 7.86
N GLU A 202 -13.90 -9.44 8.42
CA GLU A 202 -15.33 -9.04 8.41
C GLU A 202 -15.89 -8.85 6.99
N MET A 203 -15.02 -8.56 6.02
CA MET A 203 -15.34 -8.37 4.60
C MET A 203 -15.18 -9.65 3.77
N TRP A 204 -14.78 -10.77 4.38
CA TRP A 204 -14.67 -12.06 3.71
C TRP A 204 -15.93 -12.91 3.94
N ASP A 205 -16.60 -13.32 2.87
CA ASP A 205 -17.68 -14.31 2.97
C ASP A 205 -17.11 -15.73 2.73
N PRO A 206 -17.05 -16.60 3.76
CA PRO A 206 -16.51 -17.94 3.62
C PRO A 206 -17.37 -18.85 2.73
N ARG A 207 -18.66 -18.52 2.54
CA ARG A 207 -19.56 -19.33 1.70
C ARG A 207 -19.31 -19.11 0.23
N SER A 208 -19.26 -17.85 -0.21
CA SER A 208 -18.96 -17.51 -1.61
C SER A 208 -17.48 -17.43 -1.93
N GLN A 209 -16.62 -17.42 -0.90
CA GLN A 209 -15.17 -17.22 -1.01
C GLN A 209 -14.83 -15.92 -1.73
N LYS A 210 -15.50 -14.83 -1.33
CA LYS A 210 -15.34 -13.50 -1.93
C LYS A 210 -15.07 -12.44 -0.88
N TRP A 211 -14.23 -11.50 -1.28
CA TRP A 211 -14.00 -10.26 -0.55
C TRP A 211 -15.02 -9.20 -0.98
N GLY A 212 -15.61 -8.53 0.00
CA GLY A 212 -16.55 -7.43 -0.20
C GLY A 212 -15.89 -6.06 -0.40
N GLN A 213 -14.58 -5.93 -0.17
CA GLN A 213 -13.86 -4.66 -0.19
C GLN A 213 -12.40 -4.87 -0.64
N ALA A 214 -11.97 -4.15 -1.67
CA ALA A 214 -10.67 -4.32 -2.34
C ALA A 214 -9.45 -4.06 -1.45
N HIS A 215 -9.44 -2.97 -0.69
CA HIS A 215 -8.40 -2.65 0.29
C HIS A 215 -8.39 -3.66 1.43
N SER A 216 -9.55 -4.17 1.86
CA SER A 216 -9.61 -5.20 2.90
C SER A 216 -8.93 -6.49 2.45
N GLN A 217 -9.19 -6.91 1.20
CA GLN A 217 -8.49 -8.05 0.60
C GLN A 217 -6.97 -7.79 0.51
N ALA A 218 -6.57 -6.60 0.05
CA ALA A 218 -5.17 -6.20 -0.04
C ALA A 218 -4.46 -6.24 1.32
N ARG A 219 -5.04 -5.61 2.35
CA ARG A 219 -4.49 -5.56 3.71
C ARG A 219 -4.42 -6.94 4.34
N PHE A 220 -5.40 -7.81 4.08
CA PHE A 220 -5.32 -9.20 4.50
C PHE A 220 -4.15 -9.93 3.82
N SER A 221 -3.95 -9.75 2.51
CA SER A 221 -2.78 -10.31 1.81
C SER A 221 -1.46 -9.80 2.39
N ILE A 222 -1.36 -8.53 2.76
CA ILE A 222 -0.16 -7.97 3.40
C ILE A 222 0.05 -8.54 4.80
N LEU A 223 -1.01 -8.70 5.60
CA LEU A 223 -0.92 -9.42 6.88
C LEU A 223 -0.40 -10.85 6.69
N GLN A 224 -0.86 -11.57 5.65
CA GLN A 224 -0.33 -12.90 5.35
C GLN A 224 1.18 -12.85 5.08
N CYS A 225 1.68 -11.84 4.36
CA CYS A 225 3.12 -11.64 4.20
C CYS A 225 3.84 -11.45 5.55
N PHE A 226 3.27 -10.68 6.49
CA PHE A 226 3.89 -10.44 7.79
C PHE A 226 3.96 -11.72 8.63
N LEU A 227 2.88 -12.48 8.67
CA LEU A 227 2.81 -13.75 9.39
C LEU A 227 3.74 -14.82 8.79
N GLN A 228 4.02 -14.74 7.49
CA GLN A 228 4.88 -15.68 6.76
C GLN A 228 6.34 -15.22 6.65
N ALA A 229 6.67 -13.99 7.05
CA ALA A 229 8.02 -13.43 6.96
C ALA A 229 9.04 -14.18 7.84
N GLY A 230 8.56 -14.93 8.85
CA GLY A 230 9.40 -15.64 9.80
C GLY A 230 9.99 -14.71 10.87
N ASP A 231 11.00 -15.22 11.59
CA ASP A 231 11.72 -14.48 12.64
C ASP A 231 10.79 -13.80 13.66
N ASP A 232 9.64 -14.42 13.97
CA ASP A 232 8.63 -13.90 14.90
C ASP A 232 8.26 -12.42 14.68
N PHE A 233 8.37 -11.92 13.43
CA PHE A 233 8.17 -10.52 13.12
C PHE A 233 6.75 -10.05 13.45
N CYS A 234 5.76 -10.86 13.07
CA CYS A 234 4.36 -10.64 13.37
C CYS A 234 3.73 -11.96 13.79
N VAL A 235 3.11 -11.98 14.97
CA VAL A 235 2.47 -13.17 15.54
C VAL A 235 1.08 -12.80 16.06
N LEU A 236 0.12 -13.69 15.86
CA LEU A 236 -1.19 -13.62 16.53
C LEU A 236 -1.07 -14.39 17.84
N ASP A 237 -1.04 -13.67 18.96
CA ASP A 237 -0.89 -14.24 20.30
C ASP A 237 -2.26 -14.37 20.98
N TYR A 238 -2.55 -15.54 21.53
CA TYR A 238 -3.77 -15.81 22.29
C TYR A 238 -3.54 -17.03 23.19
N LYS A 239 -4.27 -17.09 24.30
CA LYS A 239 -4.20 -18.23 25.24
C LYS A 239 -5.53 -18.95 25.38
N LYS A 240 -6.65 -18.29 25.04
CA LYS A 240 -7.98 -18.88 25.14
C LYS A 240 -8.41 -19.49 23.82
N ASP A 241 -9.07 -20.63 23.89
CA ASP A 241 -9.63 -21.32 22.72
C ASP A 241 -10.71 -20.50 22.00
N ASP A 242 -11.35 -19.56 22.70
CA ASP A 242 -12.38 -18.67 22.15
C ASP A 242 -11.83 -17.40 21.49
N LEU A 243 -10.50 -17.22 21.46
CA LEU A 243 -9.79 -16.08 20.88
C LEU A 243 -10.19 -14.71 21.45
N THR A 244 -10.84 -14.68 22.62
CA THR A 244 -11.28 -13.40 23.24
C THR A 244 -10.12 -12.56 23.75
N ASP A 245 -8.92 -13.14 23.85
CA ASP A 245 -7.66 -12.49 24.25
C ASP A 245 -6.67 -12.36 23.08
N LEU A 246 -7.13 -12.49 21.84
CA LEU A 246 -6.26 -12.38 20.66
C LEU A 246 -5.65 -10.97 20.53
N GLU A 247 -4.33 -10.92 20.43
CA GLU A 247 -3.55 -9.70 20.20
C GLU A 247 -2.55 -9.92 19.05
N ILE A 248 -2.23 -8.83 18.35
CA ILE A 248 -1.15 -8.81 17.36
C ILE A 248 0.13 -8.40 18.07
N LYS A 249 1.14 -9.25 18.01
CA LYS A 249 2.51 -8.93 18.44
C LYS A 249 3.35 -8.62 17.21
N LEU A 250 3.84 -7.39 17.11
CA LEU A 250 4.72 -6.94 16.05
C LEU A 250 6.07 -6.52 16.65
N ASP A 251 7.16 -7.10 16.17
CA ASP A 251 8.51 -6.76 16.64
C ASP A 251 9.03 -5.50 15.93
N ARG A 252 9.09 -4.39 16.68
CA ARG A 252 9.59 -3.08 16.22
C ARG A 252 10.99 -3.19 15.60
N SER A 253 11.88 -3.96 16.22
CA SER A 253 13.29 -4.03 15.82
C SER A 253 13.50 -4.68 14.45
N LYS A 254 12.49 -5.42 13.98
CA LYS A 254 12.52 -6.21 12.75
C LYS A 254 11.80 -5.54 11.58
N ILE A 255 11.22 -4.37 11.77
CA ILE A 255 10.50 -3.64 10.70
C ILE A 255 11.43 -3.35 9.52
N LEU A 256 12.64 -2.83 9.77
CA LEU A 256 13.57 -2.44 8.71
C LEU A 256 14.32 -3.62 8.07
N THR A 257 14.19 -4.82 8.64
CA THR A 257 14.80 -6.05 8.16
C THR A 257 13.70 -7.01 7.71
N THR A 258 13.29 -7.96 8.55
CA THR A 258 12.31 -8.99 8.24
C THR A 258 10.99 -8.43 7.69
N GLY A 259 10.51 -7.31 8.23
CA GLY A 259 9.28 -6.67 7.76
C GLY A 259 9.41 -6.14 6.33
N ARG A 260 10.33 -5.19 6.12
CA ARG A 260 10.55 -4.52 4.84
C ARG A 260 11.04 -5.49 3.76
N ASP A 261 11.98 -6.36 4.09
CA ASP A 261 12.55 -7.32 3.13
C ASP A 261 11.58 -8.48 2.85
N GLY A 262 10.81 -8.92 3.85
CA GLY A 262 9.84 -10.00 3.72
C GLY A 262 8.70 -9.68 2.76
N MET A 263 8.31 -8.41 2.63
CA MET A 263 7.28 -7.98 1.68
C MET A 263 7.81 -7.69 0.26
N LEU A 264 9.13 -7.53 0.09
CA LEU A 264 9.73 -7.15 -1.19
C LEU A 264 9.46 -8.16 -2.32
N PRO A 265 9.49 -9.49 -2.12
CA PRO A 265 9.12 -10.45 -3.16
C PRO A 265 7.68 -10.26 -3.65
N THR A 266 6.72 -10.05 -2.74
CA THR A 266 5.33 -9.77 -3.10
C THR A 266 5.22 -8.44 -3.83
N LEU A 267 5.91 -7.40 -3.36
CA LEU A 267 5.94 -6.11 -4.05
C LEU A 267 6.46 -6.27 -5.48
N ILE A 268 7.58 -6.98 -5.68
CA ILE A 268 8.13 -7.21 -7.01
C ILE A 268 7.17 -8.01 -7.89
N PHE A 269 6.48 -9.00 -7.30
CA PHE A 269 5.46 -9.78 -7.99
C PHE A 269 4.32 -8.92 -8.51
N LEU A 270 3.91 -7.90 -7.75
CA LEU A 270 2.77 -7.05 -8.12
C LEU A 270 3.10 -6.00 -9.22
N PHE A 271 4.35 -5.82 -9.61
CA PHE A 271 4.74 -4.89 -10.67
C PHE A 271 4.95 -5.52 -12.05
N VAL A 272 5.05 -6.85 -12.14
CA VAL A 272 5.56 -7.57 -13.32
C VAL A 272 4.61 -8.67 -13.76
#